data_AF-A0A836QKS1-F1
#
_entry.id   AF-A0A836QKS1-F1
#
_cell.length_a   1.000
_cell.length_b   1.000
_cell.length_c   1.000
_cell.angle_alpha   90.00
_cell.angle_beta   90.00
_cell.angle_gamma   90.00
#
_symmetry.space_group_name_H-M   'P 1'
#
loop_
_entity.id
_entity.type
_entity.pdbx_description
1 polymer ?
#
loop_
_entity_poly.entity_id
_entity_poly.type
_entity_poly.pdbx_seq_one_letter_code
_entity_poly.pdbx_strand_id
1 'polypeptide(L)'
;MLQECSITFDSSVFPVKNYRYGIPDSPRWIHEVGDGLVEFPLPTYRLGKRNIPIAGGAYFRIFPYTLTRFGLSEINSTGHAAAFYIHPWELDPDHPRLSVARRIRIPHYWNLKATEGRLRRLMREFRFAPMGEVLGLDA
;
A
#
# COMPACT_ATOMS: atom_id res chain seq x y z
N MET A 1 -11.74 -4.48 20.44
CA MET A 1 -10.57 -5.33 20.13
C MET A 1 -9.26 -4.53 19.99
N LEU A 2 -9.08 -3.61 19.03
CA LEU A 2 -7.79 -2.88 18.90
C LEU A 2 -7.50 -1.95 20.09
N GLN A 3 -8.48 -1.15 20.49
CA GLN A 3 -8.34 -0.21 21.61
C GLN A 3 -8.15 -0.90 22.96
N GLU A 4 -8.73 -2.08 23.14
CA GLU A 4 -8.49 -2.93 24.32
C GLU A 4 -7.02 -3.34 24.44
N CYS A 5 -6.28 -3.33 23.33
CA CYS A 5 -4.84 -3.59 23.28
C CYS A 5 -4.01 -2.29 23.22
N SER A 6 -4.60 -1.13 23.50
CA SER A 6 -3.93 0.19 23.41
C SER A 6 -3.39 0.53 22.01
N ILE A 7 -3.98 -0.04 20.97
CA ILE A 7 -3.66 0.30 19.58
C ILE A 7 -4.51 1.51 19.17
N THR A 8 -3.85 2.58 18.73
CA THR A 8 -4.46 3.89 18.42
C THR A 8 -4.56 4.20 16.94
N PHE A 9 -4.00 3.35 16.07
CA PHE A 9 -4.18 3.47 14.62
C PHE A 9 -4.27 2.11 13.92
N ASP A 10 -4.89 2.09 12.76
CA ASP A 10 -5.00 0.96 11.85
C ASP A 10 -4.58 1.36 10.42
N SER A 11 -4.17 0.39 9.62
CA SER A 11 -3.83 0.57 8.20
C SER A 11 -4.30 -0.63 7.38
N SER A 12 -5.57 -0.99 7.57
CA SER A 12 -6.18 -2.16 6.93
C SER A 12 -7.11 -1.78 5.77
N VAL A 13 -7.55 -0.52 5.68
CA VAL A 13 -8.49 -0.07 4.67
C VAL A 13 -7.78 0.21 3.35
N PHE A 14 -8.29 -0.42 2.30
CA PHE A 14 -7.84 -0.15 0.93
C PHE A 14 -9.01 0.37 0.07
N PRO A 15 -9.02 1.66 -0.30
CA PRO A 15 -10.08 2.29 -1.09
C PRO A 15 -10.13 1.86 -2.57
N VAL A 16 -10.17 0.56 -2.87
CA VAL A 16 -10.15 0.02 -4.25
C VAL A 16 -11.27 -0.98 -4.48
N LYS A 17 -11.68 -1.12 -5.73
CA LYS A 17 -12.59 -2.19 -6.17
C LYS A 17 -11.76 -3.36 -6.69
N ASN A 18 -11.59 -4.39 -5.87
CA ASN A 18 -10.93 -5.64 -6.26
C ASN A 18 -11.86 -6.82 -5.94
N TYR A 19 -11.74 -7.92 -6.69
CA TYR A 19 -12.58 -9.11 -6.47
C TYR A 19 -12.25 -9.87 -5.18
N ARG A 20 -11.07 -9.64 -4.57
CA ARG A 20 -10.62 -10.30 -3.34
C ARG A 20 -10.83 -9.46 -2.07
N TYR A 21 -10.81 -8.15 -2.20
CA TYR A 21 -10.74 -7.21 -1.07
C TYR A 21 -11.05 -5.78 -1.54
N GLY A 22 -11.02 -4.85 -0.58
CA GLY A 22 -11.09 -3.42 -0.83
C GLY A 22 -12.48 -2.86 -0.56
N ILE A 23 -12.50 -1.60 -0.14
CA ILE A 23 -13.69 -0.86 0.29
C ILE A 23 -13.78 0.40 -0.58
N PRO A 24 -14.38 0.35 -1.78
CA PRO A 24 -14.29 1.42 -2.78
C PRO A 24 -14.76 2.79 -2.29
N ASP A 25 -15.71 2.79 -1.36
CA ASP A 25 -16.36 4.00 -0.81
C ASP A 25 -15.69 4.50 0.47
N SER A 26 -14.63 3.84 0.94
CA SER A 26 -13.87 4.31 2.11
C SER A 26 -13.06 5.58 1.82
N PRO A 27 -12.79 6.41 2.85
CA PRO A 27 -11.95 7.59 2.69
C PRO A 27 -10.54 7.23 2.23
N ARG A 28 -9.95 8.09 1.39
CA ARG A 28 -8.60 7.86 0.82
C ARG A 28 -7.47 8.47 1.62
N TRP A 29 -7.83 9.29 2.60
CA TRP A 29 -6.90 10.07 3.40
C TRP A 29 -7.00 9.61 4.85
N ILE A 30 -5.98 9.92 5.63
CA ILE A 30 -5.95 9.65 7.08
C ILE A 30 -7.20 10.28 7.70
N HIS A 31 -7.94 9.50 8.49
CA HIS A 31 -9.19 9.91 9.12
C HIS A 31 -9.42 9.16 10.42
N GLU A 32 -10.16 9.78 11.34
CA GLU A 32 -10.62 9.10 12.55
C GLU A 32 -11.79 8.17 12.21
N VAL A 33 -11.74 6.94 12.73
CA VAL A 33 -12.82 5.95 12.58
C VAL A 33 -13.71 5.85 13.83
N GLY A 34 -13.32 6.53 14.91
CA GLY A 34 -14.07 6.67 16.16
C GLY A 34 -13.23 6.33 17.39
N ASP A 35 -13.62 6.89 18.54
CA ASP A 35 -13.03 6.57 19.85
C ASP A 35 -11.48 6.71 19.88
N GLY A 36 -10.94 7.70 19.16
CA GLY A 36 -9.50 7.96 19.09
C GLY A 36 -8.68 6.98 18.24
N LEU A 37 -9.34 6.08 17.50
CA LEU A 37 -8.69 5.22 16.51
C LEU A 37 -8.57 5.94 15.17
N VAL A 38 -7.34 6.02 14.64
CA VAL A 38 -7.04 6.65 13.35
C VAL A 38 -6.81 5.59 12.27
N GLU A 39 -7.48 5.72 11.13
CA GLU A 39 -7.19 4.91 9.95
C GLU A 39 -6.17 5.61 9.04
N PHE A 40 -5.12 4.89 8.69
CA PHE A 40 -4.14 5.25 7.68
C PHE A 40 -4.35 4.39 6.42
N PRO A 41 -5.22 4.81 5.49
CA PRO A 41 -5.60 3.97 4.36
C PRO A 41 -4.46 3.76 3.37
N LEU A 42 -4.49 2.64 2.67
CA LEU A 42 -3.55 2.36 1.57
C LEU A 42 -3.77 3.34 0.41
N PRO A 43 -2.69 3.89 -0.19
CA PRO A 43 -2.80 5.00 -1.12
C PRO A 43 -3.38 4.56 -2.46
N THR A 44 -4.19 5.46 -3.02
CA THR A 44 -4.79 5.31 -4.34
C THR A 44 -4.66 6.61 -5.13
N TYR A 45 -4.49 6.49 -6.44
CA TYR A 45 -4.62 7.60 -7.37
C TYR A 45 -6.04 7.62 -7.95
N ARG A 46 -6.76 8.75 -7.86
CA ARG A 46 -8.14 8.86 -8.36
C ARG A 46 -8.10 9.24 -9.85
N LEU A 47 -8.57 8.33 -10.70
CA LEU A 47 -8.80 8.59 -12.12
C LEU A 47 -10.30 8.53 -12.42
N GLY A 48 -10.92 9.71 -12.58
CA GLY A 48 -12.37 9.83 -12.70
C GLY A 48 -13.08 9.26 -11.46
N LYS A 49 -13.96 8.28 -11.63
CA LYS A 49 -14.66 7.61 -10.52
C LYS A 49 -13.88 6.43 -9.91
N ARG A 50 -12.72 6.06 -10.46
CA ARG A 50 -11.97 4.86 -10.05
C ARG A 50 -10.74 5.22 -9.24
N ASN A 51 -10.47 4.40 -8.22
CA ASN A 51 -9.24 4.45 -7.45
C ASN A 51 -8.25 3.42 -8.01
N ILE A 52 -7.14 3.90 -8.53
CA ILE A 52 -6.02 3.08 -9.00
C ILE A 52 -5.10 2.83 -7.80
N PRO A 53 -4.82 1.57 -7.44
CA PRO A 53 -3.91 1.27 -6.34
C PRO A 53 -2.48 1.68 -6.69
N ILE A 54 -1.84 2.42 -5.77
CA ILE A 54 -0.45 2.87 -5.88
C ILE A 54 0.40 2.43 -4.67
N ALA A 55 -0.17 1.53 -3.86
CA ALA A 55 0.51 0.87 -2.75
C ALA A 55 1.43 -0.28 -3.23
N GLY A 56 1.89 -1.07 -2.28
CA GLY A 56 2.75 -2.22 -2.49
C GLY A 56 2.10 -3.47 -3.09
N GLY A 57 2.72 -4.62 -2.81
CA GLY A 57 2.20 -5.93 -3.17
C GLY A 57 2.08 -6.14 -4.68
N ALA A 58 1.01 -6.84 -5.08
CA ALA A 58 0.80 -7.22 -6.48
C ALA A 58 0.81 -6.02 -7.43
N TYR A 59 0.28 -4.87 -7.03
CA TYR A 59 0.21 -3.68 -7.88
C TYR A 59 1.59 -3.09 -8.18
N PHE A 60 2.49 -3.06 -7.20
CA PHE A 60 3.87 -2.61 -7.38
C PHE A 60 4.66 -3.49 -8.36
N ARG A 61 4.36 -4.79 -8.39
CA ARG A 61 4.98 -5.74 -9.34
C ARG A 61 4.36 -5.67 -10.73
N ILE A 62 3.03 -5.61 -10.80
CA ILE A 62 2.25 -5.64 -12.05
C ILE A 62 2.39 -4.32 -12.82
N PHE A 63 2.22 -3.19 -12.15
CA PHE A 63 2.27 -1.89 -12.82
C PHE A 63 3.69 -1.43 -13.10
N PRO A 64 3.89 -0.54 -14.09
CA PRO A 64 5.16 0.16 -14.27
C PRO A 64 5.50 0.99 -13.03
N TYR A 65 6.78 0.99 -12.64
CA TYR A 65 7.27 1.79 -11.51
C TYR A 65 6.93 3.29 -11.64
N THR A 66 6.85 3.79 -12.86
CA THR A 66 6.47 5.18 -13.15
C THR A 66 5.09 5.55 -12.60
N LEU A 67 4.14 4.60 -12.55
CA LEU A 67 2.82 4.83 -11.98
C LEU A 67 2.89 4.97 -10.45
N THR A 68 3.64 4.08 -9.77
CA THR A 68 3.88 4.18 -8.32
C THR A 68 4.56 5.51 -7.99
N ARG A 69 5.65 5.84 -8.71
CA ARG A 69 6.38 7.10 -8.50
C ARG A 69 5.47 8.30 -8.70
N PHE A 70 4.70 8.34 -9.79
CA PHE A 70 3.79 9.43 -10.08
C PHE A 70 2.72 9.58 -8.99
N GLY A 71 2.05 8.49 -8.61
CA GLY A 71 0.98 8.53 -7.62
C GLY A 71 1.45 8.96 -6.23
N LEU A 72 2.60 8.44 -5.77
CA LEU A 72 3.17 8.84 -4.50
C LEU A 72 3.64 10.30 -4.52
N SER A 73 4.25 10.75 -5.62
CA SER A 73 4.68 12.14 -5.77
C SER A 73 3.49 13.11 -5.77
N GLU A 74 2.39 12.73 -6.43
CA GLU A 74 1.15 13.53 -6.45
C GLU A 74 0.57 13.64 -5.04
N ILE A 75 0.42 12.51 -4.32
CA ILE A 75 -0.07 12.52 -2.93
C ILE A 75 0.81 13.44 -2.05
N ASN A 76 2.13 13.27 -2.10
CA ASN A 76 3.04 14.09 -1.30
C ASN A 76 2.99 15.58 -1.69
N SER A 77 2.77 15.90 -2.97
CA SER A 77 2.63 17.30 -3.42
C SER A 77 1.39 18.00 -2.87
N THR A 78 0.37 17.23 -2.46
CA THR A 78 -0.85 17.74 -1.80
C THR A 78 -0.73 17.84 -0.27
N GLY A 79 0.44 17.53 0.30
CA GLY A 79 0.68 17.55 1.74
C GLY A 79 0.22 16.29 2.48
N HIS A 80 -0.23 15.26 1.77
CA HIS A 80 -0.64 13.99 2.36
C HIS A 80 0.52 12.98 2.39
N ALA A 81 0.55 12.15 3.44
CA ALA A 81 1.44 10.99 3.52
C ALA A 81 0.80 9.78 2.81
N ALA A 82 1.64 8.84 2.37
CA ALA A 82 1.22 7.63 1.68
C ALA A 82 1.83 6.39 2.33
N ALA A 83 1.00 5.40 2.64
CA ALA A 83 1.46 4.12 3.15
C ALA A 83 2.09 3.27 2.02
N PHE A 84 3.21 2.61 2.30
CA PHE A 84 3.77 1.60 1.40
C PHE A 84 4.09 0.34 2.20
N TYR A 85 3.86 -0.82 1.59
CA TYR A 85 4.12 -2.11 2.21
C TYR A 85 4.73 -3.07 1.21
N ILE A 86 5.34 -4.14 1.69
CA ILE A 86 5.82 -5.24 0.86
C ILE A 86 5.75 -6.51 1.68
N HIS A 87 5.48 -7.65 1.05
CA HIS A 87 5.64 -8.94 1.70
C HIS A 87 7.10 -9.40 1.52
N PRO A 88 7.76 -9.94 2.57
CA PRO A 88 9.15 -10.37 2.47
C PRO A 88 9.42 -11.34 1.31
N TRP A 89 8.49 -12.24 0.99
CA TRP A 89 8.62 -13.17 -0.13
C TRP A 89 8.71 -12.49 -1.50
N GLU A 90 8.25 -11.24 -1.64
CA GLU A 90 8.37 -10.50 -2.89
C GLU A 90 9.82 -10.14 -3.25
N LEU A 91 10.72 -10.20 -2.26
CA LEU A 91 12.16 -9.98 -2.40
C LEU A 91 12.92 -11.28 -2.62
N ASP A 92 12.26 -12.43 -2.56
CA ASP A 92 12.82 -13.74 -2.85
C ASP A 92 12.23 -14.27 -4.16
N PRO A 93 12.85 -14.00 -5.33
CA PRO A 93 12.32 -14.47 -6.61
C PRO A 93 12.37 -16.00 -6.79
N ASP A 94 13.14 -16.69 -5.95
CA ASP A 94 13.42 -18.13 -6.05
C ASP A 94 12.66 -18.95 -4.99
N HIS A 95 11.78 -18.31 -4.21
CA HIS A 95 10.94 -18.99 -3.23
C HIS A 95 10.10 -20.12 -3.87
N PRO A 96 9.73 -21.17 -3.09
CA PRO A 96 9.00 -22.32 -3.61
C PRO A 96 7.72 -21.94 -4.37
N ARG A 97 7.53 -22.55 -5.55
CA ARG A 97 6.33 -22.29 -6.36
C ARG A 97 5.14 -23.09 -5.86
N LEU A 98 4.03 -22.40 -5.62
CA LEU A 98 2.78 -22.99 -5.17
C LEU A 98 1.97 -23.52 -6.35
N SER A 99 1.37 -24.70 -6.19
CA SER A 99 0.40 -25.25 -7.14
C SER A 99 -0.98 -24.65 -6.88
N VAL A 100 -1.29 -23.55 -7.57
CA VAL A 100 -2.56 -22.83 -7.45
C VAL A 100 -3.13 -22.46 -8.82
N ALA A 101 -4.43 -22.16 -8.86
CA ALA A 101 -5.11 -21.74 -10.08
C ALA A 101 -4.40 -20.56 -10.77
N ARG A 102 -4.41 -20.54 -12.12
CA ARG A 102 -3.71 -19.51 -12.94
C ARG A 102 -4.06 -18.08 -12.53
N ARG A 103 -5.33 -17.81 -12.19
CA ARG A 103 -5.83 -16.51 -11.69
C ARG A 103 -5.10 -16.00 -10.43
N ILE A 104 -4.55 -16.92 -9.63
CA ILE A 104 -3.76 -16.61 -8.43
C ILE A 104 -2.28 -16.57 -8.78
N ARG A 105 -1.80 -17.60 -9.49
CA ARG A 105 -0.40 -17.79 -9.83
C ARG A 105 0.17 -16.62 -10.65
N ILE A 106 -0.54 -16.17 -11.69
CA ILE A 106 -0.02 -15.13 -12.60
C ILE A 106 0.30 -13.83 -11.84
N PRO A 107 -0.63 -13.16 -11.15
CA PRO A 107 -0.32 -11.92 -10.43
C PRO A 107 0.62 -12.13 -9.24
N HIS A 108 0.68 -13.33 -8.67
CA HIS A 108 1.61 -13.65 -7.58
C HIS A 108 3.06 -13.59 -8.05
N TYR A 109 3.39 -14.26 -9.17
CA TYR A 109 4.78 -14.35 -9.68
C TYR A 109 5.13 -13.29 -10.74
N TRP A 110 4.18 -12.43 -11.14
CA TRP A 110 4.41 -11.42 -12.17
C TRP A 110 5.56 -10.49 -11.78
N ASN A 111 6.58 -10.40 -12.64
CA ASN A 111 7.68 -9.44 -12.53
C ASN A 111 8.43 -9.44 -11.18
N LEU A 112 8.46 -10.59 -10.50
CA LEU A 112 9.00 -10.73 -9.15
C LEU A 112 10.48 -10.29 -9.05
N LYS A 113 11.30 -10.67 -10.04
CA LYS A 113 12.73 -10.31 -10.11
C LYS A 113 13.00 -8.79 -10.15
N ALA A 114 12.03 -7.98 -10.58
CA ALA A 114 12.21 -6.53 -10.64
C ALA A 114 11.88 -5.83 -9.31
N THR A 115 11.22 -6.53 -8.36
CA THR A 115 10.66 -5.92 -7.15
C THR A 115 11.74 -5.29 -6.28
N GLU A 116 12.83 -6.01 -6.02
CA GLU A 116 13.92 -5.51 -5.17
C GLU A 116 14.57 -4.25 -5.76
N GLY A 117 14.90 -4.27 -7.06
CA GLY A 117 15.48 -3.11 -7.74
C GLY A 117 14.56 -1.88 -7.72
N ARG A 118 13.24 -2.10 -7.87
CA ARG A 118 12.23 -1.03 -7.75
C ARG A 118 12.09 -0.53 -6.32
N LEU A 119 12.13 -1.41 -5.31
CA LEU A 119 12.09 -1.01 -3.91
C LEU A 119 13.30 -0.15 -3.54
N ARG A 120 14.51 -0.57 -3.94
CA ARG A 120 15.74 0.22 -3.74
C ARG A 120 15.66 1.58 -4.40
N ARG A 121 15.02 1.68 -5.57
CA ARG A 121 14.77 2.96 -6.24
C ARG A 121 13.77 3.82 -5.47
N LEU A 122 12.65 3.24 -5.03
CA LEU A 122 11.63 3.90 -4.24
C LEU A 122 12.23 4.51 -2.96
N MET A 123 13.01 3.72 -2.22
CA MET A 123 13.65 4.15 -0.96
C MET A 123 14.67 5.28 -1.14
N ARG A 124 15.21 5.49 -2.35
CA ARG A 124 16.09 6.63 -2.66
C ARG A 124 15.32 7.88 -3.11
N GLU A 125 14.17 7.69 -3.75
CA GLU A 125 13.39 8.79 -4.33
C GLU A 125 12.40 9.42 -3.32
N PHE A 126 12.03 8.70 -2.26
CA PHE A 126 11.05 9.14 -1.27
C PHE A 126 11.61 9.08 0.16
N ARG A 127 11.03 9.88 1.05
CA ARG A 127 11.30 9.83 2.49
C ARG A 127 10.29 8.89 3.15
N PHE A 128 10.78 8.07 4.07
CA PHE A 128 9.97 7.13 4.83
C PHE A 128 10.15 7.41 6.32
N ALA A 129 9.06 7.27 7.06
CA ALA A 129 9.01 7.33 8.51
C ALA A 129 8.03 6.26 9.01
N PRO A 130 8.14 5.81 10.27
CA PRO A 130 7.09 5.03 10.91
C PRO A 130 5.74 5.74 10.85
N MET A 131 4.63 4.99 10.76
CA MET A 131 3.29 5.59 10.73
C MET A 131 3.00 6.38 12.01
N GLY A 132 3.49 5.93 13.17
CA GLY A 132 3.36 6.63 14.45
C GLY A 132 3.90 8.06 14.39
N GLU A 133 5.13 8.23 13.92
CA GLU A 133 5.76 9.54 13.71
C GLU A 133 4.95 10.43 12.77
N VAL A 134 4.47 9.88 11.65
CA VAL A 134 3.64 10.63 10.68
C VAL A 134 2.31 11.08 11.29
N LEU A 135 1.74 10.27 12.19
CA LEU A 135 0.50 10.57 12.90
C LEU A 135 0.72 11.45 14.15
N GLY A 136 1.96 11.74 14.53
CA GLY A 136 2.27 12.46 15.77
C GLY A 136 1.97 11.66 17.03
N LEU A 137 2.00 10.33 16.95
CA LEU A 137 1.73 9.41 18.07
C LEU A 137 3.00 9.02 18.84
N ASP A 138 4.18 9.27 18.26
CA ASP A 138 5.46 9.04 18.91
C ASP A 138 5.83 10.25 19.79
N ALA A 139 5.72 10.10 21.11
CA ALA A 139 6.24 11.01 22.14
C ALA A 139 7.16 10.24 23.10
#